data_AF-A0A970FCA1-F1
#
_entry.id   AF-A0A970FCA1-F1
#
_cell.length_a   1.000
_cell.length_b   1.000
_cell.length_c   1.000
_cell.angle_alpha   90.00
_cell.angle_beta   90.00
_cell.angle_gamma   90.00
#
_symmetry.space_group_name_H-M   'P 1'
#
loop_
_entity.id
_entity.type
_entity.pdbx_description
1 polymer ?
#
loop_
_entity_poly.entity_id
_entity_poly.type
_entity_poly.pdbx_seq_one_letter_code
_entity_poly.pdbx_strand_id
1 'polypeptide(L)'
;MQIKLTHPHYQLLTQTNEGLTLHGDAAVPLYPGQVEECAVTISNNMIHTAALLTNNTILHWHGNQEMLFYEIDTETQPIRGLKLITDSRGVPHLFYLQQNLKQTGYVLIQHTFDAGSWSDPVRVTSNISSEPQHWQLCYDAEQALHLVYLSQERDTLLYRVGDMQKKIWSGAIPIVQEPTDSPQMFAFDQKLVIFWIGLSEQGRVLRAVMRQDFWSKPFDLSPVTKDIFQPGIELGRDGINIVWTQSSKLWRTSYQQEWSAPELLDIGEYESGYQTILADNEGNNGCCVMRVYFRKASVPQVSIEEQEPETKPAAPEPKSEAKAEPAPIEQARREAERRFFAEAFQLHQEWQSVKEQYTKVLEEKEKLAQEIEQQLLSRLQVLADQAAAKHAEEISLLSQRIQVVRDDIRSLKMRQVPSRSSQEFDALQARIDKIETSLRSKVSESQLAEIRTRIAKLETKSNPQPTYSQPEQPQRKPRRTLIQKILSRL
;
A
#
# COMPACT_ATOMS: atom_id res chain seq x y z
N MET A 1 -12.28 0.38 -3.29
CA MET A 1 -11.86 -1.00 -2.98
C MET A 1 -13.09 -1.85 -2.68
N GLN A 2 -13.08 -3.14 -3.01
CA GLN A 2 -14.16 -4.08 -2.70
C GLN A 2 -13.58 -5.37 -2.11
N ILE A 3 -14.16 -5.84 -1.00
CA ILE A 3 -13.79 -7.08 -0.34
C ILE A 3 -15.03 -7.95 -0.15
N LYS A 4 -15.05 -9.14 -0.77
CA LYS A 4 -16.10 -10.13 -0.58
C LYS A 4 -16.00 -10.72 0.82
N LEU A 5 -17.15 -10.88 1.49
CA LEU A 5 -17.24 -11.31 2.87
C LEU A 5 -17.89 -12.69 2.95
N THR A 6 -17.32 -13.56 3.76
CA THR A 6 -17.85 -14.88 4.11
C THR A 6 -18.56 -14.75 5.46
N HIS A 7 -19.63 -13.95 5.52
CA HIS A 7 -20.38 -13.64 6.74
C HIS A 7 -21.87 -13.94 6.56
N PRO A 8 -22.61 -14.38 7.60
CA PRO A 8 -24.03 -14.72 7.49
C PRO A 8 -24.92 -13.57 6.99
N HIS A 9 -24.64 -12.34 7.45
CA HIS A 9 -25.47 -11.17 7.17
C HIS A 9 -24.84 -10.17 6.19
N TYR A 10 -23.55 -10.30 5.89
CA TYR A 10 -22.79 -9.33 5.08
C TYR A 10 -22.02 -10.06 3.98
N GLN A 11 -22.06 -9.51 2.77
CA GLN A 11 -21.50 -10.16 1.58
C GLN A 11 -20.38 -9.33 0.95
N LEU A 12 -20.35 -8.02 1.20
CA LEU A 12 -19.41 -7.11 0.56
C LEU A 12 -19.09 -5.92 1.46
N LEU A 13 -17.81 -5.59 1.59
CA LEU A 13 -17.33 -4.31 2.09
C LEU A 13 -16.87 -3.45 0.91
N THR A 14 -17.45 -2.26 0.77
CA THR A 14 -17.09 -1.31 -0.29
C THR A 14 -16.52 -0.04 0.31
N GLN A 15 -15.32 0.32 -0.13
CA GLN A 15 -14.73 1.64 0.08
C GLN A 15 -14.85 2.44 -1.22
N THR A 16 -15.56 3.56 -1.17
CA THR A 16 -15.66 4.55 -2.22
C THR A 16 -15.08 5.88 -1.73
N ASN A 17 -15.08 6.92 -2.58
CA ASN A 17 -14.72 8.27 -2.16
C ASN A 17 -15.75 8.88 -1.19
N GLU A 18 -16.96 8.30 -1.13
CA GLU A 18 -18.05 8.77 -0.26
C GLU A 18 -17.96 8.16 1.14
N GLY A 19 -17.27 7.03 1.30
CA GLY A 19 -17.10 6.39 2.59
C GLY A 19 -16.92 4.87 2.52
N LEU A 20 -17.11 4.25 3.68
CA LEU A 20 -17.05 2.81 3.89
C LEU A 20 -18.44 2.25 4.20
N THR A 21 -18.90 1.30 3.38
CA THR A 21 -20.23 0.69 3.51
C THR A 21 -20.14 -0.83 3.53
N LEU A 22 -20.83 -1.45 4.49
CA LEU A 22 -21.10 -2.89 4.50
C LEU A 22 -22.40 -3.17 3.76
N HIS A 23 -22.37 -4.13 2.85
CA HIS A 23 -23.54 -4.59 2.10
C HIS A 23 -23.85 -6.04 2.44
N GLY A 24 -25.14 -6.33 2.62
CA GLY A 24 -25.67 -7.65 2.92
C GLY A 24 -27.17 -7.59 3.02
N ASP A 25 -27.74 -8.12 4.10
CA ASP A 25 -29.18 -8.05 4.38
C ASP A 25 -29.68 -6.59 4.39
N ALA A 26 -28.84 -5.68 4.88
CA ALA A 26 -29.02 -4.24 4.76
C ALA A 26 -27.69 -3.57 4.36
N ALA A 27 -27.77 -2.38 3.80
CA ALA A 27 -26.59 -1.52 3.59
C ALA A 27 -26.34 -0.70 4.86
N VAL A 28 -25.19 -0.91 5.50
CA VAL A 28 -24.79 -0.22 6.73
C VAL A 28 -23.62 0.72 6.42
N PRO A 29 -23.84 2.05 6.36
CA PRO A 29 -22.75 3.00 6.23
C PRO A 29 -21.98 3.05 7.56
N LEU A 30 -20.72 2.60 7.54
CA LEU A 30 -19.86 2.58 8.72
C LEU A 30 -19.27 3.96 8.99
N TYR A 31 -18.79 4.61 7.93
CA TYR A 31 -18.23 5.94 8.00
C TYR A 31 -18.49 6.71 6.71
N PRO A 32 -19.23 7.83 6.76
CA PRO A 32 -19.31 8.77 5.65
C PRO A 32 -18.05 9.65 5.61
N GLY A 33 -17.32 9.66 4.49
CA GLY A 33 -16.17 10.56 4.30
C GLY A 33 -14.90 9.92 3.71
N GLN A 34 -13.77 10.60 3.90
CA GLN A 34 -12.49 10.28 3.26
C GLN A 34 -11.75 9.12 3.97
N VAL A 35 -12.10 7.89 3.61
CA VAL A 35 -11.38 6.68 4.01
C VAL A 35 -10.23 6.43 3.03
N GLU A 36 -8.99 6.41 3.51
CA GLU A 36 -7.81 6.12 2.69
C GLU A 36 -7.62 4.61 2.49
N GLU A 37 -7.71 3.85 3.58
CA GLU A 37 -7.54 2.40 3.57
C GLU A 37 -8.58 1.74 4.47
N CYS A 38 -8.96 0.51 4.14
CA CYS A 38 -9.85 -0.29 4.98
C CYS A 38 -9.34 -1.74 5.10
N ALA A 39 -9.66 -2.36 6.23
CA ALA A 39 -9.34 -3.75 6.50
C ALA A 39 -10.53 -4.43 7.18
N VAL A 40 -10.67 -5.74 6.99
CA VAL A 40 -11.79 -6.52 7.54
C VAL A 40 -11.32 -7.90 7.93
N THR A 41 -11.91 -8.42 9.00
CA THR A 41 -11.81 -9.82 9.40
C THR A 41 -13.12 -10.27 10.02
N ILE A 42 -13.29 -11.58 10.16
CA ILE A 42 -14.48 -12.19 10.74
C ILE A 42 -14.03 -13.11 11.87
N SER A 43 -14.69 -13.03 13.00
CA SER A 43 -14.46 -13.88 14.17
C SER A 43 -15.79 -14.32 14.76
N ASN A 44 -16.06 -15.63 14.86
CA ASN A 44 -17.26 -16.16 15.53
C ASN A 44 -18.57 -15.49 15.07
N ASN A 45 -18.76 -15.32 13.76
CA ASN A 45 -19.90 -14.58 13.16
C ASN A 45 -20.01 -13.10 13.58
N MET A 46 -18.94 -12.51 14.11
CA MET A 46 -18.81 -11.06 14.24
C MET A 46 -17.89 -10.57 13.14
N ILE A 47 -18.32 -9.53 12.43
CA ILE A 47 -17.46 -8.80 11.52
C ILE A 47 -16.69 -7.73 12.30
N HIS A 48 -15.41 -7.58 12.00
CA HIS A 48 -14.58 -6.49 12.46
C HIS A 48 -14.06 -5.75 11.24
N THR A 49 -14.28 -4.44 11.19
CA THR A 49 -13.83 -3.57 10.10
C THR A 49 -13.03 -2.43 10.68
N ALA A 50 -11.85 -2.15 10.13
CA ALA A 50 -11.04 -1.00 10.47
C ALA A 50 -10.90 -0.07 9.26
N ALA A 51 -10.89 1.23 9.49
CA ALA A 51 -10.68 2.26 8.48
C ALA A 51 -9.58 3.22 8.92
N LEU A 52 -8.65 3.51 8.02
CA LEU A 52 -7.69 4.60 8.16
C LEU A 52 -8.25 5.84 7.47
N LEU A 53 -8.35 6.92 8.24
CA LEU A 53 -8.79 8.23 7.75
C LEU A 53 -7.62 9.09 7.29
N THR A 54 -7.90 10.10 6.47
CA THR A 54 -6.90 11.06 5.96
C THR A 54 -6.18 11.87 7.04
N ASN A 55 -6.71 11.92 8.26
CA ASN A 55 -6.11 12.56 9.42
C ASN A 55 -5.22 11.62 10.26
N ASN A 56 -4.91 10.41 9.77
CA ASN A 56 -4.19 9.33 10.46
C ASN A 56 -4.93 8.71 11.66
N THR A 57 -6.23 8.91 11.79
CA THR A 57 -7.03 8.20 12.80
C THR A 57 -7.43 6.82 12.28
N ILE A 58 -7.30 5.79 13.11
CA ILE A 58 -7.87 4.47 12.83
C ILE A 58 -9.18 4.31 13.60
N LEU A 59 -10.24 4.05 12.84
CA LEU A 59 -11.56 3.74 13.37
C LEU A 59 -11.84 2.25 13.23
N HIS A 60 -12.47 1.66 14.23
CA HIS A 60 -12.84 0.25 14.27
C HIS A 60 -14.33 0.11 14.55
N TRP A 61 -15.00 -0.70 13.74
CA TRP A 61 -16.36 -1.14 13.98
C TRP A 61 -16.38 -2.65 14.12
N HIS A 62 -17.21 -3.15 15.03
CA HIS A 62 -17.45 -4.58 15.14
C HIS A 62 -18.87 -4.90 15.59
N GLY A 63 -19.35 -6.06 15.18
CA GLY A 63 -20.70 -6.49 15.46
C GLY A 63 -21.13 -7.64 14.58
N ASN A 64 -22.36 -8.10 14.77
CA ASN A 64 -22.97 -9.10 13.88
C ASN A 64 -24.12 -8.46 13.08
N GLN A 65 -25.01 -7.74 13.76
CA GLN A 65 -26.10 -6.96 13.16
C GLN A 65 -26.03 -5.51 13.62
N GLU A 66 -25.94 -5.29 14.92
CA GLU A 66 -25.64 -3.98 15.50
C GLU A 66 -24.12 -3.77 15.55
N MET A 67 -23.67 -2.59 15.11
CA MET A 67 -22.27 -2.24 15.04
C MET A 67 -21.90 -1.34 16.21
N LEU A 68 -20.92 -1.78 16.99
CA LEU A 68 -20.22 -0.94 17.96
C LEU A 68 -19.03 -0.26 17.28
N PHE A 69 -18.62 0.87 17.85
CA PHE A 69 -17.60 1.74 17.29
C PHE A 69 -16.55 2.10 18.34
N TYR A 70 -15.29 2.08 17.93
CA TYR A 70 -14.13 2.47 18.73
C TYR A 70 -13.14 3.26 17.87
N GLU A 71 -12.64 4.35 18.41
CA GLU A 71 -11.43 5.01 17.91
C GLU A 71 -10.21 4.35 18.56
N ILE A 72 -9.22 3.98 17.75
CA ILE A 72 -7.99 3.39 18.24
C ILE A 72 -7.00 4.52 18.49
N ASP A 73 -6.46 4.59 19.70
CA ASP A 73 -5.42 5.57 20.04
C ASP A 73 -4.15 5.24 19.26
N THR A 74 -3.81 6.11 18.31
CA THR A 74 -2.61 6.01 17.48
C THR A 74 -1.74 7.24 17.69
N GLU A 75 -0.43 7.04 17.67
CA GLU A 75 0.50 8.16 17.67
C GLU A 75 0.29 9.07 16.44
N THR A 76 0.75 10.32 16.52
CA THR A 76 0.46 11.35 15.49
C THR A 76 1.27 11.19 14.19
N GLN A 77 2.07 10.14 14.02
CA GLN A 77 2.86 9.98 12.80
C GLN A 77 2.03 9.36 11.68
N PRO A 78 2.42 9.54 10.41
CA PRO A 78 1.72 8.93 9.28
C PRO A 78 1.60 7.42 9.39
N ILE A 79 0.40 6.91 9.08
CA ILE A 79 0.06 5.49 9.12
C ILE A 79 -0.32 5.02 7.71
N ARG A 80 -0.04 3.76 7.38
CA ARG A 80 -0.51 3.10 6.15
C ARG A 80 -0.45 1.59 6.23
N GLY A 81 -0.96 0.90 5.20
CA GLY A 81 -0.94 -0.56 5.10
C GLY A 81 -1.83 -1.24 6.14
N LEU A 82 -3.05 -0.76 6.35
CA LEU A 82 -3.96 -1.33 7.32
C LEU A 82 -4.29 -2.80 6.97
N LYS A 83 -4.05 -3.73 7.90
CA LYS A 83 -4.47 -5.13 7.79
C LYS A 83 -5.11 -5.60 9.09
N LEU A 84 -6.15 -6.41 8.94
CA LEU A 84 -6.90 -6.98 10.04
C LEU A 84 -7.00 -8.48 9.82
N ILE A 85 -6.61 -9.26 10.83
CA ILE A 85 -6.56 -10.72 10.78
C ILE A 85 -7.09 -11.29 12.09
N THR A 86 -7.78 -12.41 12.04
CA THR A 86 -8.24 -13.13 13.23
C THR A 86 -7.37 -14.37 13.40
N ASP A 87 -6.86 -14.59 14.61
CA ASP A 87 -6.12 -15.81 14.96
C ASP A 87 -7.04 -17.04 15.07
N SER A 88 -6.47 -18.23 15.28
CA SER A 88 -7.27 -19.46 15.39
C SER A 88 -8.22 -19.52 16.58
N ARG A 89 -8.06 -18.66 17.60
CA ARG A 89 -9.00 -18.55 18.72
C ARG A 89 -10.18 -17.63 18.43
N GLY A 90 -10.12 -16.85 17.36
CA GLY A 90 -11.11 -15.83 17.07
C GLY A 90 -10.73 -14.47 17.64
N VAL A 91 -9.46 -14.23 17.96
CA VAL A 91 -9.00 -12.94 18.46
C VAL A 91 -8.57 -12.06 17.26
N PRO A 92 -9.20 -10.89 17.06
CA PRO A 92 -8.79 -9.97 16.01
C PRO A 92 -7.48 -9.26 16.35
N HIS A 93 -6.63 -9.09 15.34
CA HIS A 93 -5.37 -8.36 15.42
C HIS A 93 -5.30 -7.34 14.28
N LEU A 94 -5.02 -6.10 14.65
CA LEU A 94 -4.82 -5.00 13.73
C LEU A 94 -3.32 -4.78 13.52
N PHE A 95 -2.94 -4.61 12.27
CA PHE A 95 -1.58 -4.27 11.87
C PHE A 95 -1.57 -3.05 10.96
N TYR A 96 -0.56 -2.21 11.14
CA TYR A 96 -0.31 -1.07 10.26
C TYR A 96 1.16 -0.65 10.32
N LEU A 97 1.61 0.03 9.28
CA LEU A 97 2.92 0.67 9.20
C LEU A 97 2.81 2.08 9.75
N GLN A 98 3.61 2.39 10.77
CA GLN A 98 3.74 3.74 11.33
C GLN A 98 5.10 4.33 10.96
N GLN A 99 5.12 5.56 10.46
CA GLN A 99 6.38 6.23 10.14
C GLN A 99 7.18 6.48 11.42
N ASN A 100 8.47 6.15 11.39
CA ASN A 100 9.36 6.40 12.52
C ASN A 100 9.50 7.92 12.75
N LEU A 101 9.66 8.36 14.01
CA LEU A 101 9.86 9.76 14.41
C LEU A 101 10.98 10.47 13.64
N LYS A 102 12.03 9.74 13.25
CA LYS A 102 13.14 10.28 12.46
C LYS A 102 12.85 10.36 10.95
N GLN A 103 11.67 9.93 10.51
CA GLN A 103 11.20 9.88 9.12
C GLN A 103 12.05 9.00 8.18
N THR A 104 12.96 8.18 8.72
CA THR A 104 13.88 7.35 7.92
C THR A 104 13.33 5.98 7.53
N GLY A 105 12.10 5.64 7.91
CA GLY A 105 11.52 4.31 7.67
C GLY A 105 10.19 4.12 8.39
N TYR A 106 9.67 2.89 8.32
CA TYR A 106 8.40 2.49 8.93
C TYR A 106 8.61 1.36 9.93
N VAL A 107 7.71 1.28 10.91
CA VAL A 107 7.63 0.22 11.89
C VAL A 107 6.28 -0.46 11.74
N LEU A 108 6.26 -1.79 11.69
CA LEU A 108 5.03 -2.56 11.73
C LEU A 108 4.54 -2.65 13.19
N ILE A 109 3.36 -2.10 13.43
CA ILE A 109 2.68 -2.08 14.74
C ILE A 109 1.57 -3.11 14.73
N GLN A 110 1.34 -3.76 15.87
CA GLN A 110 0.23 -4.67 16.13
C GLN A 110 -0.59 -4.20 17.33
N HIS A 111 -1.91 -4.22 17.21
CA HIS A 111 -2.83 -4.22 18.35
C HIS A 111 -3.63 -5.52 18.38
N THR A 112 -4.04 -5.95 19.56
CA THR A 112 -4.89 -7.13 19.77
C THR A 112 -6.21 -6.71 20.40
N PHE A 113 -7.33 -7.16 19.83
CA PHE A 113 -8.65 -6.87 20.36
C PHE A 113 -9.09 -7.99 21.30
N ASP A 114 -9.13 -7.70 22.59
CA ASP A 114 -9.51 -8.66 23.63
C ASP A 114 -10.43 -8.00 24.66
N ALA A 115 -11.38 -8.77 25.18
CA ALA A 115 -12.38 -8.32 26.15
C ALA A 115 -13.08 -6.98 25.79
N GLY A 116 -13.33 -6.73 24.50
CA GLY A 116 -14.02 -5.52 24.02
C GLY A 116 -13.16 -4.26 23.92
N SER A 117 -11.83 -4.40 23.95
CA SER A 117 -10.90 -3.26 23.86
C SER A 117 -9.63 -3.62 23.09
N TRP A 118 -8.95 -2.61 22.55
CA TRP A 118 -7.64 -2.78 21.91
C TRP A 118 -6.52 -2.71 22.95
N SER A 119 -5.54 -3.60 22.82
CA SER A 119 -4.32 -3.58 23.62
C SER A 119 -3.42 -2.39 23.26
N ASP A 120 -2.44 -2.13 24.13
CA ASP A 120 -1.30 -1.27 23.79
C ASP A 120 -0.59 -1.73 22.50
N PRO A 121 0.01 -0.80 21.74
CA PRO A 121 0.73 -1.10 20.50
C PRO A 121 1.98 -1.94 20.76
N VAL A 122 2.15 -3.01 19.98
CA VAL A 122 3.34 -3.86 19.97
C VAL A 122 4.13 -3.63 18.68
N ARG A 123 5.42 -3.33 18.80
CA ARG A 123 6.33 -3.20 17.65
C ARG A 123 6.78 -4.58 17.18
N VAL A 124 6.41 -4.95 15.95
CA VAL A 124 6.74 -6.25 15.35
C VAL A 124 8.12 -6.21 14.70
N THR A 125 8.38 -5.22 13.85
CA THR A 125 9.66 -5.05 13.16
C THR A 125 9.82 -3.62 12.64
N SER A 126 11.06 -3.13 12.60
CA SER A 126 11.42 -1.81 12.01
C SER A 126 12.18 -1.92 10.69
N ASN A 127 12.58 -3.13 10.27
CA ASN A 127 13.24 -3.37 8.99
C ASN A 127 12.20 -3.86 7.98
N ILE A 128 11.26 -3.00 7.60
CA ILE A 128 10.17 -3.37 6.68
C ILE A 128 9.99 -2.30 5.61
N SER A 129 9.62 -2.74 4.41
CA SER A 129 9.26 -1.84 3.33
C SER A 129 8.04 -0.99 3.66
N SER A 130 7.99 0.24 3.12
CA SER A 130 6.91 1.20 3.33
C SER A 130 5.64 0.91 2.52
N GLU A 131 5.64 -0.09 1.64
CA GLU A 131 4.51 -0.37 0.75
C GLU A 131 3.57 -1.43 1.32
N PRO A 132 2.24 -1.20 1.33
CA PRO A 132 1.25 -2.16 1.83
C PRO A 132 1.28 -3.55 1.18
N GLN A 133 1.67 -3.63 -0.09
CA GLN A 133 1.75 -4.88 -0.85
C GLN A 133 3.03 -5.70 -0.59
N HIS A 134 4.00 -5.15 0.13
CA HIS A 134 5.30 -5.80 0.40
C HIS A 134 5.31 -6.68 1.65
N TRP A 135 4.15 -6.96 2.24
CA TRP A 135 4.03 -7.85 3.38
C TRP A 135 2.65 -8.48 3.42
N GLN A 136 2.52 -9.63 4.07
CA GLN A 136 1.26 -10.34 4.21
C GLN A 136 1.26 -11.12 5.53
N LEU A 137 0.07 -11.23 6.11
CA LEU A 137 -0.18 -12.01 7.32
C LEU A 137 -1.01 -13.24 6.99
N CYS A 138 -0.81 -14.30 7.75
CA CYS A 138 -1.62 -15.51 7.73
C CYS A 138 -1.76 -16.02 9.16
N TYR A 139 -2.87 -16.69 9.46
CA TYR A 139 -3.07 -17.36 10.74
C TYR A 139 -2.78 -18.84 10.58
N ASP A 140 -2.50 -19.49 11.69
CA ASP A 140 -2.32 -20.93 11.78
C ASP A 140 -3.18 -21.52 12.89
N ALA A 141 -3.45 -22.82 12.81
CA ALA A 141 -4.25 -23.58 13.76
C ALA A 141 -3.67 -23.58 15.18
N GLU A 142 -2.36 -23.37 15.34
CA GLU A 142 -1.66 -23.42 16.64
C GLU A 142 -1.58 -22.07 17.37
N GLN A 143 -2.55 -21.17 17.18
CA GLN A 143 -2.55 -19.81 17.76
C GLN A 143 -1.31 -18.99 17.36
N ALA A 144 -0.75 -19.29 16.18
CA ALA A 144 0.35 -18.56 15.61
C ALA A 144 -0.16 -17.59 14.52
N LEU A 145 0.46 -16.42 14.46
CA LEU A 145 0.38 -15.55 13.29
C LEU A 145 1.69 -15.60 12.54
N HIS A 146 1.59 -15.76 11.23
CA HIS A 146 2.72 -15.73 10.32
C HIS A 146 2.79 -14.36 9.66
N LEU A 147 4.00 -13.84 9.52
CA LEU A 147 4.28 -12.60 8.81
C LEU A 147 5.37 -12.88 7.77
N VAL A 148 5.07 -12.57 6.51
CA VAL A 148 6.07 -12.49 5.43
C VAL A 148 6.16 -11.05 4.95
N TYR A 149 7.38 -10.55 4.73
CA TYR A 149 7.59 -9.14 4.40
C TYR A 149 8.92 -8.88 3.73
N LEU A 150 9.00 -7.80 2.95
CA LEU A 150 10.25 -7.33 2.39
C LEU A 150 11.00 -6.45 3.40
N SER A 151 12.33 -6.58 3.43
CA SER A 151 13.21 -5.66 4.12
C SER A 151 12.97 -4.21 3.67
N GLN A 152 13.45 -3.24 4.47
CA GLN A 152 13.35 -1.83 4.10
C GLN A 152 14.00 -1.55 2.74
N GLU A 153 15.12 -2.20 2.44
CA GLU A 153 15.87 -2.09 1.18
C GLU A 153 15.28 -2.91 0.04
N ARG A 154 14.26 -3.74 0.31
CA ARG A 154 13.57 -4.63 -0.65
C ARG A 154 14.49 -5.67 -1.31
N ASP A 155 15.59 -5.99 -0.63
CA ASP A 155 16.63 -6.91 -1.08
C ASP A 155 16.51 -8.33 -0.46
N THR A 156 15.64 -8.47 0.54
CA THR A 156 15.47 -9.72 1.30
C THR A 156 14.00 -9.94 1.62
N LEU A 157 13.50 -11.14 1.31
CA LEU A 157 12.21 -11.62 1.77
C LEU A 157 12.39 -12.26 3.15
N LEU A 158 11.73 -11.71 4.15
CA LEU A 158 11.84 -12.10 5.55
C LEU A 158 10.54 -12.74 6.03
N TYR A 159 10.68 -13.69 6.95
CA TYR A 159 9.59 -14.38 7.62
C TYR A 159 9.72 -14.26 9.13
N ARG A 160 8.58 -14.14 9.82
CA ARG A 160 8.46 -14.20 11.28
C ARG A 160 7.21 -15.00 11.67
N VAL A 161 7.27 -15.60 12.84
CA VAL A 161 6.11 -16.22 13.50
C VAL A 161 5.88 -15.53 14.84
N GLY A 162 4.62 -15.20 15.12
CA GLY A 162 4.17 -14.66 16.40
C GLY A 162 3.40 -15.73 17.16
N ASP A 163 3.80 -15.99 18.40
CA ASP A 163 3.05 -16.80 19.35
C ASP A 163 2.04 -15.87 20.06
N MET A 164 0.75 -15.99 19.71
CA MET A 164 -0.28 -15.08 20.24
C MET A 164 -0.63 -15.38 21.70
N GLN A 165 -0.40 -16.61 22.16
CA GLN A 165 -0.59 -16.96 23.57
C GLN A 165 0.43 -16.25 24.45
N LYS A 166 1.70 -16.21 24.02
CA LYS A 166 2.78 -15.52 24.75
C LYS A 166 2.94 -14.05 24.35
N LYS A 167 2.24 -13.60 23.31
CA LYS A 167 2.33 -12.24 22.72
C LYS A 167 3.76 -11.86 22.32
N ILE A 168 4.49 -12.81 21.75
CA ILE A 168 5.89 -12.61 21.31
C ILE A 168 6.06 -12.92 19.84
N TRP A 169 6.96 -12.20 19.19
CA TRP A 169 7.38 -12.46 17.82
C TRP A 169 8.78 -13.06 17.78
N SER A 170 8.99 -14.00 16.87
CA SER A 170 10.30 -14.55 16.56
C SER A 170 11.24 -13.48 15.98
N GLY A 171 12.54 -13.81 15.96
CA GLY A 171 13.49 -13.12 15.10
C GLY A 171 13.13 -13.27 13.62
N ALA A 172 13.66 -12.38 12.78
CA ALA A 172 13.47 -12.43 11.34
C ALA A 172 14.29 -13.56 10.72
N ILE A 173 13.65 -14.39 9.89
CA ILE A 173 14.27 -15.50 9.16
C ILE A 173 14.29 -15.12 7.67
N PRO A 174 15.46 -15.04 7.01
CA PRO A 174 15.52 -14.78 5.59
C PRO A 174 15.06 -16.02 4.80
N ILE A 175 14.07 -15.84 3.93
CA ILE A 175 13.59 -16.85 2.99
C ILE A 175 14.43 -16.81 1.72
N VAL A 176 14.65 -15.61 1.18
CA VAL A 176 15.54 -15.38 0.03
C VAL A 176 16.15 -13.98 0.12
N GLN A 177 17.39 -13.85 -0.35
CA GLN A 177 18.10 -12.57 -0.46
C GLN A 177 18.20 -12.19 -1.95
N GLU A 178 17.12 -11.65 -2.47
CA GLU A 178 17.03 -11.10 -3.81
C GLU A 178 15.94 -10.01 -3.86
N PRO A 179 15.96 -9.12 -4.87
CA PRO A 179 14.85 -8.23 -5.13
C PRO A 179 13.56 -9.01 -5.40
N THR A 180 12.52 -8.73 -4.64
CA THR A 180 11.23 -9.44 -4.71
C THR A 180 10.06 -8.47 -4.64
N ASP A 181 8.88 -8.93 -5.04
CA ASP A 181 7.64 -8.17 -5.02
C ASP A 181 6.44 -9.07 -4.71
N SER A 182 5.37 -8.46 -4.22
CA SER A 182 4.06 -9.07 -3.99
C SER A 182 4.11 -10.38 -3.20
N PRO A 183 4.79 -10.45 -2.03
CA PRO A 183 4.78 -11.64 -1.21
C PRO A 183 3.36 -11.94 -0.72
N GLN A 184 2.93 -13.18 -0.89
CA GLN A 184 1.67 -13.73 -0.43
C GLN A 184 1.94 -14.94 0.44
N MET A 185 0.98 -15.28 1.30
CA MET A 185 1.10 -16.41 2.20
C MET A 185 -0.28 -17.00 2.49
N PHE A 186 -0.38 -18.32 2.40
CA PHE A 186 -1.61 -19.06 2.59
C PHE A 186 -1.35 -20.30 3.44
N ALA A 187 -2.21 -20.57 4.42
CA ALA A 187 -2.19 -21.76 5.24
C ALA A 187 -3.35 -22.67 4.83
N PHE A 188 -3.05 -23.95 4.63
CA PHE A 188 -4.04 -24.97 4.28
C PHE A 188 -3.57 -26.33 4.79
N ASP A 189 -4.42 -27.06 5.52
CA ASP A 189 -4.14 -28.42 6.01
C ASP A 189 -2.77 -28.55 6.71
N GLN A 190 -2.51 -27.69 7.70
CA GLN A 190 -1.23 -27.60 8.47
C GLN A 190 0.01 -27.27 7.62
N LYS A 191 -0.15 -26.97 6.33
CA LYS A 191 0.92 -26.52 5.44
C LYS A 191 0.83 -25.02 5.28
N LEU A 192 1.99 -24.37 5.26
CA LEU A 192 2.12 -22.95 4.96
C LEU A 192 2.85 -22.77 3.64
N VAL A 193 2.22 -22.10 2.68
CA VAL A 193 2.88 -21.67 1.44
C VAL A 193 3.19 -20.20 1.51
N ILE A 194 4.41 -19.83 1.11
CA ILE A 194 4.78 -18.45 0.80
C ILE A 194 5.12 -18.41 -0.67
N PHE A 195 4.56 -17.45 -1.39
CA PHE A 195 4.83 -17.26 -2.82
C PHE A 195 5.01 -15.77 -3.15
N TRP A 196 5.90 -15.48 -4.09
CA TRP A 196 6.32 -14.12 -4.39
C TRP A 196 6.82 -14.00 -5.83
N ILE A 197 6.93 -12.78 -6.32
CA ILE A 197 7.56 -12.49 -7.61
C ILE A 197 9.03 -12.17 -7.36
N GLY A 198 9.93 -13.03 -7.83
CA GLY A 198 11.37 -12.74 -7.89
C GLY A 198 11.68 -11.78 -9.04
N LEU A 199 12.53 -10.79 -8.80
CA LEU A 199 12.93 -9.79 -9.79
C LEU A 199 14.41 -9.97 -10.13
N SER A 200 14.71 -10.13 -11.42
CA SER A 200 16.07 -10.30 -11.94
C SER A 200 16.28 -9.46 -13.20
N GLU A 201 17.53 -9.33 -13.64
CA GLU A 201 17.86 -8.70 -14.92
C GLU A 201 17.22 -9.41 -16.12
N GLN A 202 17.00 -10.73 -16.00
CA GLN A 202 16.39 -11.56 -17.05
C GLN A 202 14.86 -11.41 -17.10
N GLY A 203 14.25 -10.93 -16.02
CA GLY A 203 12.81 -10.76 -15.89
C GLY A 203 12.30 -11.11 -14.49
N ARG A 204 11.00 -11.37 -14.43
CA ARG A 204 10.21 -11.77 -13.28
C ARG A 204 9.98 -13.29 -13.31
N VAL A 205 9.93 -13.90 -12.13
CA VAL A 205 9.58 -15.31 -11.96
C VAL A 205 8.69 -15.46 -10.73
N LEU A 206 7.58 -16.19 -10.85
CA LEU A 206 6.77 -16.54 -9.70
C LEU A 206 7.44 -17.71 -8.97
N ARG A 207 7.68 -17.54 -7.68
CA ARG A 207 8.34 -18.54 -6.83
C ARG A 207 7.48 -18.89 -5.64
N ALA A 208 7.66 -20.10 -5.12
CA ALA A 208 7.06 -20.53 -3.88
C ALA A 208 8.01 -21.34 -3.01
N VAL A 209 7.74 -21.30 -1.72
CA VAL A 209 8.32 -22.18 -0.71
C VAL A 209 7.20 -22.73 0.17
N MET A 210 7.35 -23.99 0.56
CA MET A 210 6.41 -24.69 1.44
C MET A 210 7.04 -24.91 2.80
N ARG A 211 6.25 -24.77 3.87
CA ARG A 211 6.58 -25.26 5.20
C ARG A 211 5.59 -26.34 5.59
N GLN A 212 6.15 -27.51 5.86
CA GLN A 212 5.50 -28.60 6.58
C GLN A 212 6.19 -28.64 7.95
N ASP A 213 7.03 -29.66 8.20
CA ASP A 213 7.95 -29.65 9.34
C ASP A 213 9.12 -28.68 9.14
N PHE A 214 9.60 -28.58 7.89
CA PHE A 214 10.72 -27.74 7.49
C PHE A 214 10.37 -26.94 6.23
N TRP A 215 11.14 -25.88 5.98
CA TRP A 215 11.06 -25.11 4.74
C TRP A 215 11.63 -25.91 3.58
N SER A 216 10.90 -25.97 2.47
CA SER A 216 11.41 -26.47 1.20
C SER A 216 12.46 -25.52 0.62
N LYS A 217 13.12 -25.93 -0.47
CA LYS A 217 13.84 -24.97 -1.32
C LYS A 217 12.83 -24.13 -2.11
N PRO A 218 13.17 -22.89 -2.48
CA PRO A 218 12.38 -22.12 -3.43
C PRO A 218 12.20 -22.88 -4.75
N PHE A 219 10.99 -22.87 -5.27
CA PHE A 219 10.62 -23.52 -6.53
C PHE A 219 10.04 -22.47 -7.49
N ASP A 220 10.47 -22.50 -8.75
CA ASP A 220 9.97 -21.61 -9.80
C ASP A 220 8.64 -22.17 -10.34
N LEU A 221 7.53 -21.48 -10.04
CA LEU A 221 6.18 -21.85 -10.49
C LEU A 221 5.91 -21.39 -11.92
N SER A 222 6.67 -20.42 -12.43
CA SER A 222 6.52 -19.89 -13.79
C SER A 222 7.87 -19.88 -14.50
N PRO A 223 7.89 -19.82 -15.84
CA PRO A 223 9.11 -19.44 -16.55
C PRO A 223 9.43 -17.96 -16.28
N VAL A 224 10.67 -17.56 -16.56
CA VAL A 224 11.12 -16.15 -16.46
C VAL A 224 10.52 -15.33 -17.60
N THR A 225 9.74 -14.29 -17.30
CA THR A 225 9.17 -13.35 -18.30
C THR A 225 9.17 -11.91 -17.80
N LYS A 226 8.76 -10.93 -18.62
CA LYS A 226 8.79 -9.52 -18.21
C LYS A 226 7.59 -9.10 -17.35
N ASP A 227 6.55 -9.93 -17.32
CA ASP A 227 5.17 -9.54 -17.04
C ASP A 227 4.46 -10.65 -16.26
N ILE A 228 4.70 -10.67 -14.95
CA ILE A 228 4.00 -11.50 -13.97
C ILE A 228 3.35 -10.56 -12.96
N PHE A 229 2.07 -10.78 -12.70
CA PHE A 229 1.27 -9.90 -11.85
C PHE A 229 0.21 -10.67 -11.06
N GLN A 230 -0.24 -10.02 -9.97
CA GLN A 230 -1.42 -10.38 -9.20
C GLN A 230 -1.48 -11.86 -8.76
N PRO A 231 -0.40 -12.41 -8.18
CA PRO A 231 -0.48 -13.76 -7.65
C PRO A 231 -1.55 -13.83 -6.55
N GLY A 232 -2.33 -14.90 -6.55
CA GLY A 232 -3.38 -15.18 -5.59
C GLY A 232 -3.65 -16.67 -5.53
N ILE A 233 -4.78 -17.03 -4.95
CA ILE A 233 -5.17 -18.45 -4.78
C ILE A 233 -6.52 -18.73 -5.41
N GLU A 234 -6.73 -19.98 -5.80
CA GLU A 234 -8.05 -20.54 -6.08
C GLU A 234 -8.46 -21.42 -4.89
N LEU A 235 -9.59 -21.12 -4.27
CA LEU A 235 -10.11 -21.92 -3.17
C LEU A 235 -10.68 -23.23 -3.73
N GLY A 236 -10.17 -24.36 -3.25
CA GLY A 236 -10.61 -25.69 -3.63
C GLY A 236 -10.44 -26.68 -2.48
N ARG A 237 -11.11 -27.83 -2.56
CA ARG A 237 -10.98 -28.90 -1.55
C ARG A 237 -9.69 -29.72 -1.71
N ASP A 238 -9.07 -29.66 -2.89
CA ASP A 238 -8.06 -30.64 -3.31
C ASP A 238 -6.61 -30.14 -3.22
N GLY A 239 -6.34 -29.19 -2.31
CA GLY A 239 -5.01 -28.69 -2.02
C GLY A 239 -4.80 -27.21 -2.32
N ILE A 240 -3.52 -26.80 -2.36
CA ILE A 240 -3.13 -25.41 -2.58
C ILE A 240 -3.08 -25.14 -4.07
N ASN A 241 -3.90 -24.20 -4.55
CA ASN A 241 -3.89 -23.74 -5.94
C ASN A 241 -3.43 -22.29 -6.00
N ILE A 242 -2.34 -22.04 -6.72
CA ILE A 242 -1.82 -20.68 -6.95
C ILE A 242 -2.17 -20.26 -8.37
N VAL A 243 -2.72 -19.07 -8.49
CA VAL A 243 -3.16 -18.47 -9.76
C VAL A 243 -2.47 -17.14 -9.97
N TRP A 244 -2.04 -16.85 -11.20
CA TRP A 244 -1.40 -15.59 -11.55
C TRP A 244 -1.68 -15.18 -12.99
N THR A 245 -1.45 -13.90 -13.29
CA THR A 245 -1.51 -13.39 -14.65
C THR A 245 -0.11 -13.26 -15.23
N GLN A 246 0.09 -13.78 -16.44
CA GLN A 246 1.34 -13.70 -17.18
C GLN A 246 1.06 -13.49 -18.67
N SER A 247 1.60 -12.41 -19.24
CA SER A 247 1.36 -12.01 -20.64
C SER A 247 -0.12 -11.98 -21.03
N SER A 248 -0.94 -11.36 -20.16
CA SER A 248 -2.40 -11.25 -20.31
C SER A 248 -3.16 -12.59 -20.31
N LYS A 249 -2.49 -13.68 -19.94
CA LYS A 249 -3.09 -15.01 -19.76
C LYS A 249 -3.16 -15.35 -18.29
N LEU A 250 -4.17 -16.12 -17.91
CA LEU A 250 -4.35 -16.60 -16.55
C LEU A 250 -3.75 -18.00 -16.44
N TRP A 251 -2.92 -18.22 -15.42
CA TRP A 251 -2.22 -19.48 -15.21
C TRP A 251 -2.49 -20.01 -13.81
N ARG A 252 -2.47 -21.33 -13.67
CA ARG A 252 -2.65 -22.04 -12.41
C ARG A 252 -1.60 -23.12 -12.21
N THR A 253 -1.19 -23.32 -10.97
CA THR A 253 -0.48 -24.52 -10.52
C THR A 253 -1.09 -25.01 -9.22
N SER A 254 -0.98 -26.30 -8.96
CA SER A 254 -1.52 -26.96 -7.78
C SER A 254 -0.41 -27.70 -7.03
N TYR A 255 -0.55 -27.79 -5.72
CA TYR A 255 0.34 -28.56 -4.86
C TYR A 255 -0.43 -29.62 -4.08
N GLN A 256 -0.02 -30.88 -4.26
CA GLN A 256 -0.49 -32.02 -3.48
C GLN A 256 0.68 -32.64 -2.70
N GLN A 257 1.64 -33.18 -3.44
CA GLN A 257 2.95 -33.65 -2.95
C GLN A 257 4.09 -32.91 -3.64
N GLU A 258 3.92 -32.64 -4.93
CA GLU A 258 4.80 -31.83 -5.77
C GLU A 258 3.97 -30.78 -6.52
N TRP A 259 4.64 -29.75 -7.05
CA TRP A 259 3.99 -28.72 -7.87
C TRP A 259 3.65 -29.27 -9.25
N SER A 260 2.39 -29.12 -9.66
CA SER A 260 1.97 -29.45 -11.02
C SER A 260 2.57 -28.49 -12.03
N ALA A 261 2.71 -28.93 -13.28
CA ALA A 261 3.05 -28.03 -14.38
C ALA A 261 2.01 -26.89 -14.49
N PRO A 262 2.43 -25.67 -14.89
CA PRO A 262 1.51 -24.56 -15.09
C PRO A 262 0.45 -24.87 -16.15
N GLU A 263 -0.80 -24.70 -15.77
CA GLU A 263 -1.98 -24.88 -16.61
C GLU A 263 -2.50 -23.50 -17.04
N LEU A 264 -2.82 -23.37 -18.33
CA LEU A 264 -3.45 -22.18 -18.87
C LEU A 264 -4.97 -22.22 -18.61
N LEU A 265 -5.49 -21.18 -17.97
CA LEU A 265 -6.92 -21.00 -17.71
C LEU A 265 -7.54 -20.00 -18.69
N ASP A 266 -8.83 -20.15 -18.99
CA ASP A 266 -9.59 -19.14 -19.72
C ASP A 266 -9.91 -17.96 -18.81
N ILE A 267 -9.27 -16.82 -19.06
CA ILE A 267 -9.50 -15.59 -18.29
C ILE A 267 -10.96 -15.11 -18.35
N GLY A 268 -11.72 -15.48 -19.39
CA GLY A 268 -13.13 -15.14 -19.54
C GLY A 268 -14.03 -15.82 -18.50
N GLU A 269 -13.65 -17.00 -18.04
CA GLU A 269 -14.40 -17.82 -17.07
C GLU A 269 -14.09 -17.47 -15.61
N TYR A 270 -13.05 -16.67 -15.34
CA TYR A 270 -12.62 -16.36 -13.98
C TYR A 270 -12.83 -14.89 -13.62
N GLU A 271 -13.03 -14.65 -12.34
CA GLU A 271 -12.95 -13.33 -11.72
C GLU A 271 -11.95 -13.37 -10.58
N SER A 272 -11.39 -12.22 -10.24
CA SER A 272 -10.51 -12.08 -9.08
C SER A 272 -10.94 -10.90 -8.21
N GLY A 273 -10.77 -11.06 -6.90
CA GLY A 273 -11.07 -10.02 -5.93
C GLY A 273 -10.43 -10.34 -4.59
N TYR A 274 -10.51 -9.39 -3.66
CA TYR A 274 -10.17 -9.66 -2.27
C TYR A 274 -11.36 -10.32 -1.58
N GLN A 275 -11.12 -11.38 -0.82
CA GLN A 275 -12.14 -12.10 -0.08
C GLN A 275 -11.62 -12.49 1.30
N THR A 276 -12.51 -12.49 2.29
CA THR A 276 -12.24 -13.08 3.62
C THR A 276 -12.22 -14.61 3.53
N ILE A 277 -11.14 -15.22 3.99
CA ILE A 277 -10.93 -16.67 3.99
C ILE A 277 -10.95 -17.14 5.44
N LEU A 278 -12.02 -17.85 5.78
CA LEU A 278 -12.21 -18.49 7.07
C LEU A 278 -11.42 -19.80 7.12
N ALA A 279 -11.03 -20.21 8.32
CA ALA A 279 -10.46 -21.52 8.53
C ALA A 279 -11.50 -22.60 8.19
N ASP A 280 -11.04 -23.70 7.62
CA ASP A 280 -11.83 -24.84 7.20
C ASP A 280 -12.03 -25.89 8.30
N ASN A 281 -11.24 -25.82 9.37
CA ASN A 281 -11.21 -26.79 10.46
C ASN A 281 -12.13 -26.42 11.63
N GLU A 282 -12.86 -27.42 12.15
CA GLU A 282 -13.68 -27.26 13.36
C GLU A 282 -12.82 -26.77 14.55
N GLY A 283 -13.27 -25.69 15.20
CA GLY A 283 -12.58 -25.09 16.34
C GLY A 283 -11.48 -24.09 15.97
N ASN A 284 -11.19 -23.88 14.67
CA ASN A 284 -10.33 -22.81 14.20
C ASN A 284 -11.21 -21.64 13.72
N ASN A 285 -11.06 -20.48 14.37
CA ASN A 285 -11.82 -19.27 14.05
C ASN A 285 -11.00 -18.24 13.26
N GLY A 286 -9.90 -18.68 12.65
CA GLY A 286 -9.00 -17.81 11.90
C GLY A 286 -9.65 -17.23 10.66
N CYS A 287 -9.31 -15.98 10.37
CA CYS A 287 -9.79 -15.28 9.17
C CYS A 287 -8.76 -14.27 8.67
N CYS A 288 -8.46 -14.31 7.37
CA CYS A 288 -7.59 -13.34 6.70
C CYS A 288 -8.23 -12.85 5.39
N VAL A 289 -7.73 -11.76 4.83
CA VAL A 289 -8.15 -11.27 3.51
C VAL A 289 -7.06 -11.52 2.49
N MET A 290 -7.43 -12.12 1.37
CA MET A 290 -6.49 -12.50 0.31
C MET A 290 -7.09 -12.28 -1.07
N ARG A 291 -6.24 -12.23 -2.09
CA ARG A 291 -6.68 -12.27 -3.49
C ARG A 291 -7.11 -13.70 -3.83
N VAL A 292 -8.38 -13.85 -4.18
CA VAL A 292 -8.97 -15.12 -4.59
C VAL A 292 -9.42 -15.03 -6.04
N TYR A 293 -9.16 -16.09 -6.78
CA TYR A 293 -9.71 -16.35 -8.11
C TYR A 293 -10.84 -17.36 -7.98
N PHE A 294 -11.98 -17.06 -8.59
CA PHE A 294 -13.15 -17.94 -8.61
C PHE A 294 -13.75 -17.96 -10.00
N ARG A 295 -14.32 -19.10 -10.38
CA ARG A 295 -15.04 -19.22 -11.65
C ARG A 295 -16.32 -18.39 -11.58
N LYS A 296 -16.61 -17.66 -12.65
CA LYS A 296 -17.93 -17.06 -12.88
C LYS A 296 -18.93 -18.20 -12.86
N ALA A 297 -19.91 -18.13 -11.96
CA ALA A 297 -21.04 -19.03 -12.04
C ALA A 297 -21.64 -18.87 -13.45
N SER A 298 -21.72 -19.95 -14.21
CA SER A 298 -22.46 -19.95 -15.46
C SER A 298 -23.88 -19.56 -15.11
N VAL A 299 -24.26 -18.33 -15.45
CA VAL A 299 -25.68 -17.95 -15.48
C VAL A 299 -26.33 -19.02 -16.36
N PRO A 300 -27.36 -19.76 -15.88
CA PRO A 300 -28.07 -20.66 -16.74
C PRO A 300 -28.57 -19.82 -17.91
N GLN A 301 -28.01 -20.05 -19.10
CA GLN A 301 -28.59 -19.51 -20.32
C GLN A 301 -29.99 -20.10 -20.37
N VAL A 302 -30.98 -19.28 -20.03
CA VAL A 302 -32.34 -19.51 -20.49
C VAL A 302 -32.24 -19.46 -22.00
N SER A 303 -32.17 -20.64 -22.61
CA SER A 303 -32.34 -20.84 -24.03
C SER A 303 -33.71 -20.28 -24.38
N ILE A 304 -33.75 -19.04 -24.86
CA ILE A 304 -34.83 -18.61 -25.72
C ILE A 304 -34.63 -19.45 -26.98
N GLU A 305 -35.40 -20.53 -27.09
CA GLU A 305 -35.60 -21.27 -28.33
C GLU A 305 -36.04 -20.28 -29.40
N GLU A 306 -35.07 -19.78 -30.16
CA GLU A 306 -35.32 -19.15 -31.44
C GLU A 306 -35.61 -20.30 -32.42
N GLN A 307 -36.89 -20.58 -32.61
CA GLN A 307 -37.38 -21.52 -33.61
C GLN A 307 -36.94 -21.06 -35.00
N GLU A 308 -35.88 -21.66 -35.52
CA GLU A 308 -35.62 -21.77 -36.95
C GLU A 308 -36.73 -22.63 -37.61
N PRO A 309 -37.48 -22.13 -38.60
CA PRO A 309 -38.30 -22.99 -39.41
C PRO A 309 -37.43 -23.67 -40.47
N GLU A 310 -37.24 -24.99 -40.31
CA GLU A 310 -36.76 -25.88 -41.37
C GLU A 310 -37.60 -25.69 -42.65
N THR A 311 -36.94 -25.41 -43.78
CA THR A 311 -37.47 -25.83 -45.08
C THR A 311 -36.35 -26.37 -45.97
N LYS A 312 -36.55 -27.62 -46.39
CA LYS A 312 -35.62 -28.49 -47.13
C LYS A 312 -35.24 -27.97 -48.53
N PRO A 313 -34.11 -28.46 -49.08
CA PRO A 313 -33.60 -28.09 -50.40
C PRO A 313 -34.27 -28.91 -51.52
N ALA A 314 -34.61 -28.25 -52.62
CA ALA A 314 -34.78 -28.90 -53.91
C ALA A 314 -34.48 -27.90 -55.04
N ALA A 315 -33.36 -28.12 -55.74
CA ALA A 315 -33.14 -27.63 -57.10
C ALA A 315 -33.64 -28.73 -58.07
N PRO A 316 -34.16 -28.41 -59.26
CA PRO A 316 -33.31 -27.92 -60.36
C PRO A 316 -33.89 -26.78 -61.21
N GLU A 317 -33.00 -26.14 -61.96
CA GLU A 317 -33.20 -25.04 -62.92
C GLU A 317 -34.21 -25.37 -64.05
N PRO A 318 -34.76 -24.35 -64.76
CA PRO A 318 -34.07 -23.92 -65.98
C PRO A 318 -34.11 -22.40 -66.29
N LYS A 319 -33.01 -21.97 -66.91
CA LYS A 319 -32.75 -20.80 -67.80
C LYS A 319 -33.90 -19.82 -68.11
N SER A 320 -33.62 -18.53 -67.87
CA SER A 320 -34.00 -17.44 -68.78
C SER A 320 -33.10 -16.22 -68.53
N GLU A 321 -32.39 -15.79 -69.57
CA GLU A 321 -31.72 -14.49 -69.65
C GLU A 321 -32.74 -13.35 -69.57
N ALA A 322 -32.49 -12.31 -68.78
CA ALA A 322 -32.56 -10.89 -69.20
C ALA A 322 -32.50 -9.91 -68.01
N LYS A 323 -31.57 -8.95 -68.16
CA LYS A 323 -31.49 -7.60 -67.58
C LYS A 323 -31.21 -7.45 -66.08
N ALA A 324 -30.01 -6.92 -65.82
CA ALA A 324 -29.50 -6.46 -64.54
C ALA A 324 -30.32 -5.29 -63.98
N GLU A 325 -30.96 -5.53 -62.84
CA GLU A 325 -31.22 -4.53 -61.80
C GLU A 325 -30.32 -4.86 -60.60
N PRO A 326 -29.74 -3.87 -59.88
CA PRO A 326 -28.86 -4.13 -58.77
C PRO A 326 -29.65 -4.81 -57.64
N ALA A 327 -29.16 -5.95 -57.18
CA ALA A 327 -29.84 -6.77 -56.20
C ALA A 327 -30.09 -6.01 -54.88
N PRO A 328 -31.21 -6.27 -54.16
CA PRO A 328 -31.54 -5.69 -52.85
C PRO A 328 -30.42 -5.79 -51.79
N ILE A 329 -29.50 -6.74 -51.99
CA ILE A 329 -28.34 -7.02 -51.15
C ILE A 329 -27.28 -5.89 -51.24
N GLU A 330 -27.11 -5.24 -52.39
CA GLU A 330 -26.17 -4.11 -52.51
C GLU A 330 -26.70 -2.82 -51.87
N GLN A 331 -28.02 -2.60 -51.88
CA GLN A 331 -28.63 -1.47 -51.18
C GLN A 331 -28.52 -1.63 -49.66
N ALA A 332 -28.80 -2.83 -49.13
CA ALA A 332 -28.63 -3.13 -47.71
C ALA A 332 -27.17 -2.96 -47.24
N ARG A 333 -26.20 -3.34 -48.08
CA ARG A 333 -24.77 -3.14 -47.78
C ARG A 333 -24.38 -1.66 -47.74
N ARG A 334 -24.87 -0.85 -48.68
CA ARG A 334 -24.63 0.61 -48.69
C ARG A 334 -25.29 1.33 -47.51
N GLU A 335 -26.44 0.86 -47.04
CA GLU A 335 -27.08 1.40 -45.83
C GLU A 335 -26.34 1.01 -44.56
N ALA A 336 -25.85 -0.23 -44.46
CA ALA A 336 -25.01 -0.68 -43.35
C ALA A 336 -23.69 0.12 -43.29
N GLU A 337 -23.03 0.35 -44.43
CA GLU A 337 -21.83 1.17 -44.52
C GLU A 337 -22.12 2.62 -44.07
N ARG A 338 -23.25 3.21 -44.49
CA ARG A 338 -23.64 4.57 -44.04
C ARG A 338 -23.92 4.65 -42.54
N ARG A 339 -24.57 3.64 -41.94
CA ARG A 339 -24.81 3.59 -40.49
C ARG A 339 -23.51 3.45 -39.73
N PHE A 340 -22.60 2.61 -40.21
CA PHE A 340 -21.28 2.45 -39.62
C PHE A 340 -20.46 3.76 -39.65
N PHE A 341 -20.49 4.49 -40.78
CA PHE A 341 -19.83 5.80 -40.85
C PHE A 341 -20.47 6.85 -39.94
N ALA A 342 -21.80 6.84 -39.78
CA ALA A 342 -22.49 7.75 -38.88
C ALA A 342 -22.15 7.46 -37.40
N GLU A 343 -22.17 6.19 -37.00
CA GLU A 343 -21.80 5.76 -35.64
C GLU A 343 -20.32 6.03 -35.35
N ALA A 344 -19.42 5.75 -36.30
CA ALA A 344 -18.00 6.05 -36.14
C ALA A 344 -17.72 7.55 -36.03
N PHE A 345 -18.47 8.38 -36.76
CA PHE A 345 -18.34 9.84 -36.68
C PHE A 345 -18.89 10.39 -35.35
N GLN A 346 -20.02 9.85 -34.88
CA GLN A 346 -20.59 10.19 -33.59
C GLN A 346 -19.63 9.81 -32.45
N LEU A 347 -19.08 8.59 -32.47
CA LEU A 347 -18.11 8.12 -31.49
C LEU A 347 -16.83 8.98 -31.51
N HIS A 348 -16.39 9.45 -32.69
CA HIS A 348 -15.27 10.36 -32.79
C HIS A 348 -15.56 11.73 -32.14
N GLN A 349 -16.77 12.27 -32.32
CA GLN A 349 -17.18 13.51 -31.67
C GLN A 349 -17.29 13.36 -30.15
N GLU A 350 -17.87 12.26 -29.68
CA GLU A 350 -17.96 11.93 -28.25
C GLU A 350 -16.56 11.80 -27.64
N TRP A 351 -15.63 11.15 -28.35
CA TRP A 351 -14.22 11.05 -27.93
C TRP A 351 -13.53 12.41 -27.85
N GLN A 352 -13.74 13.30 -28.83
CA GLN A 352 -13.19 14.67 -28.77
C GLN A 352 -13.76 15.46 -27.60
N SER A 353 -15.07 15.33 -27.32
CA SER A 353 -15.70 15.98 -26.17
C SER A 353 -15.13 15.49 -24.84
N VAL A 354 -14.94 14.18 -24.69
CA VAL A 354 -14.30 13.59 -23.49
C VAL A 354 -12.86 14.06 -23.35
N LYS A 355 -12.12 14.15 -24.46
CA LYS A 355 -10.74 14.66 -24.45
C LYS A 355 -10.67 16.11 -23.99
N GLU A 356 -11.57 16.97 -24.46
CA GLU A 356 -11.68 18.37 -24.04
C GLU A 356 -12.05 18.51 -22.56
N GLN A 357 -13.01 17.70 -22.07
CA GLN A 357 -13.36 17.66 -20.65
C GLN A 357 -12.18 17.20 -19.80
N TYR A 358 -11.45 16.18 -20.22
CA TYR A 358 -10.27 15.70 -19.52
C TYR A 358 -9.16 16.75 -19.45
N THR A 359 -8.90 17.50 -20.54
CA THR A 359 -7.95 18.62 -20.51
C THR A 359 -8.38 19.72 -19.54
N LYS A 360 -9.67 20.07 -19.47
CA LYS A 360 -10.16 21.06 -18.50
C LYS A 360 -9.96 20.60 -17.06
N VAL A 361 -10.24 19.33 -16.76
CA VAL A 361 -10.01 18.76 -15.43
C VAL A 361 -8.52 18.77 -15.06
N LEU A 362 -7.62 18.53 -16.02
CA LEU A 362 -6.19 18.63 -15.78
C LEU A 362 -5.76 20.07 -15.45
N GLU A 363 -6.26 21.06 -16.19
CA GLU A 363 -5.98 22.48 -15.92
C GLU A 363 -6.54 22.94 -14.57
N GLU A 364 -7.74 22.50 -14.20
CA GLU A 364 -8.34 22.79 -12.88
C GLU A 364 -7.53 22.15 -11.75
N LYS A 365 -7.08 20.91 -11.94
CA LYS A 365 -6.21 20.23 -10.97
C LYS A 365 -4.89 20.97 -10.77
N GLU A 366 -4.30 21.47 -11.85
CA GLU A 366 -3.04 22.23 -11.78
C GLU A 366 -3.23 23.57 -11.06
N LYS A 367 -4.33 24.29 -11.32
CA LYS A 367 -4.69 25.50 -10.57
C LYS A 367 -4.90 25.22 -9.09
N LEU A 368 -5.65 24.17 -8.75
CA LEU A 368 -5.91 23.80 -7.37
C LEU A 368 -4.61 23.43 -6.63
N ALA A 369 -3.69 22.73 -7.31
CA ALA A 369 -2.38 22.41 -6.76
C ALA A 369 -1.55 23.68 -6.45
N GLN A 370 -1.55 24.66 -7.36
CA GLN A 370 -0.87 25.94 -7.14
C GLN A 370 -1.49 26.73 -5.97
N GLU A 371 -2.82 26.74 -5.84
CA GLU A 371 -3.50 27.40 -4.72
C GLU A 371 -3.17 26.74 -3.37
N ILE A 372 -3.18 25.40 -3.31
CA ILE A 372 -2.80 24.64 -2.12
C ILE A 372 -1.35 24.91 -1.75
N GLU A 373 -0.44 24.93 -2.72
CA GLU A 373 0.97 25.23 -2.49
C GLU A 373 1.16 26.64 -1.91
N GLN A 374 0.46 27.64 -2.45
CA GLN A 374 0.49 29.00 -1.91
C GLN A 374 -0.09 29.09 -0.48
N GLN A 375 -1.17 28.37 -0.19
CA GLN A 375 -1.75 28.30 1.15
C GLN A 375 -0.77 27.65 2.14
N LEU A 376 -0.10 26.57 1.75
CA LEU A 376 0.89 25.90 2.59
C LEU A 376 2.11 26.80 2.85
N LEU A 377 2.61 27.51 1.82
CA LEU A 377 3.72 28.46 1.98
C LEU A 377 3.36 29.61 2.92
N SER A 378 2.16 30.17 2.81
CA SER A 378 1.70 31.25 3.71
C SER A 378 1.55 30.75 5.15
N ARG A 379 1.01 29.55 5.36
CA ARG A 379 0.86 28.94 6.68
C ARG A 379 2.21 28.60 7.32
N LEU A 380 3.17 28.11 6.54
CA LEU A 380 4.54 27.89 7.00
C LEU A 380 5.22 29.19 7.42
N GLN A 381 5.03 30.28 6.67
CA GLN A 381 5.57 31.59 7.03
C GLN A 381 5.01 32.09 8.38
N VAL A 382 3.69 31.99 8.58
CA VAL A 382 3.06 32.37 9.86
C VAL A 382 3.59 31.55 11.03
N LEU A 383 3.75 30.24 10.86
CA LEU A 383 4.31 29.37 11.91
C LEU A 383 5.77 29.68 12.20
N ALA A 384 6.57 30.00 11.17
CA ALA A 384 7.96 30.41 11.34
C ALA A 384 8.07 31.73 12.13
N ASP A 385 7.22 32.71 11.81
CA ASP A 385 7.20 34.00 12.51
C ASP A 385 6.74 33.84 13.97
N GLN A 386 5.75 32.98 14.24
CA GLN A 386 5.33 32.64 15.60
C GLN A 386 6.43 31.94 16.42
N ALA A 387 7.16 31.01 15.80
CA ALA A 387 8.28 30.34 16.45
C ALA A 387 9.41 31.33 16.75
N ALA A 388 9.76 32.20 15.80
CA ALA A 388 10.76 33.25 16.00
C ALA A 388 10.37 34.20 17.14
N ALA A 389 9.11 34.60 17.23
CA ALA A 389 8.61 35.45 18.32
C ALA A 389 8.73 34.76 19.69
N LYS A 390 8.34 33.48 19.81
CA LYS A 390 8.51 32.70 21.05
C LYS A 390 9.98 32.58 21.46
N HIS A 391 10.87 32.31 20.51
CA HIS A 391 12.30 32.24 20.79
C HIS A 391 12.87 33.59 21.23
N ALA A 392 12.43 34.71 20.62
CA ALA A 392 12.85 36.05 21.04
C ALA A 392 12.41 36.38 22.48
N GLU A 393 11.19 35.99 22.86
CA GLU A 393 10.68 36.14 24.23
C GLU A 393 11.49 35.32 25.24
N GLU A 394 11.78 34.05 24.93
CA GLU A 394 12.63 33.20 25.78
C GLU A 394 14.04 33.77 25.96
N ILE A 395 14.65 34.26 24.88
CA ILE A 395 15.98 34.88 24.93
C ILE A 395 15.94 36.13 25.81
N SER A 396 14.94 36.99 25.66
CA SER A 396 14.75 38.18 26.47
C SER A 396 14.64 37.85 27.97
N LEU A 397 13.83 36.84 28.31
CA LEU A 397 13.62 36.41 29.70
C LEU A 397 14.90 35.80 30.31
N LEU A 398 15.68 35.05 29.53
CA LEU A 398 16.99 34.55 29.96
C LEU A 398 18.00 35.69 30.14
N SER A 399 18.05 36.65 29.23
CA SER A 399 18.89 37.85 29.37
C SER A 399 18.55 38.66 30.61
N GLN A 400 17.26 38.84 30.93
CA GLN A 400 16.83 39.51 32.15
C GLN A 400 17.27 38.76 33.41
N ARG A 401 17.14 37.42 33.42
CA ARG A 401 17.63 36.58 34.55
C ARG A 401 19.13 36.70 34.75
N ILE A 402 19.93 36.75 33.67
CA ILE A 402 21.38 36.97 33.76
C ILE A 402 21.68 38.34 34.38
N GLN A 403 20.95 39.38 33.97
CA GLN A 403 21.14 40.73 34.48
C GLN A 403 20.92 40.79 36.01
N VAL A 404 19.84 40.19 36.49
CA VAL A 404 19.52 40.10 37.93
C VAL A 404 20.63 39.38 38.70
N VAL A 405 21.07 38.21 38.21
CA VAL A 405 22.16 37.46 38.86
C VAL A 405 23.47 38.25 38.87
N ARG A 406 23.78 39.01 37.81
CA ARG A 406 24.97 39.88 37.77
C ARG A 406 24.89 41.02 38.77
N ASP A 407 23.71 41.60 38.97
CA ASP A 407 23.49 42.66 39.95
C ASP A 407 23.54 42.11 41.39
N ASP A 408 23.00 40.91 41.64
CA ASP A 408 23.13 40.20 42.91
C ASP A 408 24.60 39.96 43.27
N ILE A 409 25.41 39.47 42.32
CA ILE A 409 26.86 39.28 42.52
C ILE A 409 27.56 40.60 42.80
N ARG A 410 27.24 41.68 42.08
CA ARG A 410 27.82 43.01 42.36
C ARG A 410 27.44 43.48 43.77
N SER A 411 26.21 43.25 44.22
CA SER A 411 25.76 43.61 45.56
C SER A 411 26.44 42.80 46.66
N LEU A 412 26.66 41.50 46.43
CA LEU A 412 27.39 40.61 47.35
C LEU A 412 28.87 40.98 47.43
N LYS A 413 29.48 41.32 46.30
CA LYS A 413 30.88 41.77 46.22
C LYS A 413 31.09 43.11 46.94
N MET A 414 30.09 44.00 46.93
CA MET A 414 30.09 45.25 47.71
C MET A 414 29.88 45.03 49.21
N ARG A 415 29.25 43.92 49.62
CA ARG A 415 28.98 43.57 51.04
C ARG A 415 30.08 42.73 51.70
N GLN A 416 31.04 42.22 50.94
CA GLN A 416 32.15 41.43 51.49
C GLN A 416 33.20 42.33 52.17
N VAL A 417 33.13 42.38 53.50
CA VAL A 417 34.29 42.57 54.39
C VAL A 417 35.17 41.32 54.26
N PRO A 418 36.51 41.41 54.32
CA PRO A 418 37.41 40.30 54.01
C PRO A 418 37.44 39.27 55.14
N SER A 419 36.41 38.44 55.24
CA SER A 419 36.50 37.05 55.69
C SER A 419 35.12 36.40 55.66
N ARG A 420 35.05 35.21 55.05
CA ARG A 420 33.91 34.27 55.00
C ARG A 420 32.80 34.58 53.96
N SER A 421 32.98 34.08 52.73
CA SER A 421 31.90 33.47 51.90
C SER A 421 32.43 33.07 50.51
N SER A 422 33.36 32.10 50.42
CA SER A 422 33.76 31.56 49.09
C SER A 422 32.68 30.63 48.51
N GLN A 423 31.96 29.87 49.36
CA GLN A 423 30.99 28.88 48.89
C GLN A 423 29.75 29.47 48.20
N GLU A 424 29.22 30.60 48.67
CA GLU A 424 28.07 31.27 48.02
C GLU A 424 28.47 31.90 46.67
N PHE A 425 29.71 32.39 46.58
CA PHE A 425 30.28 32.93 45.35
C PHE A 425 30.49 31.83 44.30
N ASP A 426 31.04 30.68 44.71
CA ASP A 426 31.25 29.52 43.84
C ASP A 426 29.92 28.94 43.34
N ALA A 427 28.88 28.92 44.18
CA ALA A 427 27.54 28.47 43.79
C ALA A 427 26.85 29.43 42.78
N LEU A 428 27.04 30.74 42.93
CA LEU A 428 26.54 31.74 41.98
C LEU A 428 27.30 31.70 40.65
N GLN A 429 28.62 31.49 40.69
CA GLN A 429 29.45 31.33 39.50
C GLN A 429 29.04 30.08 38.70
N ALA A 430 28.84 28.94 39.36
CA ALA A 430 28.34 27.72 38.72
C ALA A 430 26.95 27.90 38.10
N ARG A 431 26.09 28.71 38.72
CA ARG A 431 24.76 29.04 38.18
C ARG A 431 24.84 29.94 36.95
N ILE A 432 25.79 30.88 36.91
CA ILE A 432 26.08 31.67 35.69
C ILE A 432 26.58 30.77 34.58
N ASP A 433 27.55 29.90 34.84
CA ASP A 433 28.14 29.04 33.81
C ASP A 433 27.08 28.10 33.20
N LYS A 434 26.14 27.60 34.03
CA LYS A 434 25.00 26.79 33.57
C LYS A 434 24.00 27.59 32.72
N ILE A 435 23.75 28.85 33.05
CA ILE A 435 22.86 29.71 32.27
C ILE A 435 23.54 30.16 30.98
N GLU A 436 24.84 30.48 30.99
CA GLU A 436 25.60 30.87 29.80
C GLU A 436 25.76 29.70 28.81
N THR A 437 25.98 28.47 29.30
CA THR A 437 25.99 27.28 28.44
C THR A 437 24.61 26.98 27.83
N SER A 438 23.54 27.18 28.59
CA SER A 438 22.16 27.08 28.06
C SER A 438 21.85 28.18 27.03
N LEU A 439 22.44 29.36 27.14
CA LEU A 439 22.20 30.47 26.22
C LEU A 439 23.05 30.31 24.94
N ARG A 440 24.30 29.84 25.06
CA ARG A 440 25.15 29.52 23.90
C ARG A 440 24.60 28.37 23.07
N SER A 441 24.06 27.33 23.70
CA SER A 441 23.39 26.22 22.98
C SER A 441 22.16 26.71 22.22
N LYS A 442 21.27 27.49 22.86
CA LYS A 442 20.08 28.06 22.20
C LYS A 442 20.41 29.07 21.08
N VAL A 443 21.43 29.93 21.26
CA VAL A 443 21.91 30.83 20.20
C VAL A 443 22.52 30.04 19.03
N SER A 444 23.26 28.97 19.32
CA SER A 444 23.78 28.09 18.26
C SER A 444 22.68 27.34 17.52
N GLU A 445 21.60 26.94 18.19
CA GLU A 445 20.42 26.35 17.56
C GLU A 445 19.64 27.36 16.71
N SER A 446 19.49 28.60 17.19
CA SER A 446 18.88 29.70 16.43
C SER A 446 19.69 30.06 15.19
N GLN A 447 21.02 30.09 15.29
CA GLN A 447 21.91 30.32 14.15
C GLN A 447 21.90 29.13 13.17
N LEU A 448 21.84 27.90 13.68
CA LEU A 448 21.69 26.69 12.85
C LEU A 448 20.33 26.66 12.15
N ALA A 449 19.27 27.10 12.81
CA ALA A 449 17.95 27.26 12.20
C ALA A 449 18.00 28.32 11.10
N GLU A 450 18.57 29.50 11.35
CA GLU A 450 18.73 30.56 10.35
C GLU A 450 19.57 30.12 9.15
N ILE A 451 20.67 29.38 9.39
CA ILE A 451 21.50 28.78 8.33
C ILE A 451 20.70 27.74 7.53
N ARG A 452 19.92 26.87 8.18
CA ARG A 452 19.03 25.91 7.49
C ARG A 452 17.97 26.61 6.64
N THR A 453 17.36 27.67 7.14
CA THR A 453 16.38 28.47 6.39
C THR A 453 17.04 29.19 5.21
N ARG A 454 18.29 29.64 5.36
CA ARG A 454 19.06 30.28 4.29
C ARG A 454 19.52 29.29 3.23
N ILE A 455 19.90 28.07 3.63
CA ILE A 455 20.18 26.94 2.73
C ILE A 455 18.92 26.56 1.96
N ALA A 456 17.78 26.36 2.64
CA ALA A 456 16.52 26.06 1.98
C ALA A 456 16.09 27.16 0.98
N LYS A 457 16.26 28.44 1.34
CA LYS A 457 16.01 29.58 0.43
C LYS A 457 16.98 29.64 -0.75
N LEU A 458 18.22 29.20 -0.58
CA LEU A 458 19.21 29.12 -1.65
C LEU A 458 18.96 27.91 -2.56
N GLU A 459 18.52 26.78 -2.02
CA GLU A 459 18.12 25.58 -2.78
C GLU A 459 16.85 25.85 -3.62
N THR A 460 15.90 26.65 -3.12
CA THR A 460 14.75 27.12 -3.91
C THR A 460 15.11 28.16 -4.96
N LYS A 461 16.21 28.91 -4.79
CA LYS A 461 16.68 29.92 -5.75
C LYS A 461 17.67 29.37 -6.77
N SER A 462 18.38 28.28 -6.45
CA SER A 462 19.40 27.69 -7.33
C SER A 462 18.85 26.62 -8.26
N ASN A 463 17.56 26.28 -8.16
CA ASN A 463 16.94 25.28 -9.02
C ASN A 463 15.69 25.82 -9.75
N PRO A 464 15.85 26.70 -10.77
CA PRO A 464 14.85 26.76 -11.82
C PRO A 464 14.90 25.42 -12.58
N GLN A 465 13.76 24.75 -12.69
CA GLN A 465 13.61 23.60 -13.58
C GLN A 465 14.20 23.94 -14.97
N PRO A 466 15.11 23.12 -15.53
CA PRO A 466 15.51 23.28 -16.91
C PRO A 466 14.41 22.74 -17.83
N THR A 467 13.72 23.63 -18.52
CA THR A 467 13.14 23.35 -19.83
C THR A 467 14.23 22.80 -20.76
N TYR A 468 13.91 21.69 -21.42
CA TYR A 468 14.73 21.00 -22.42
C TYR A 468 15.38 21.96 -23.43
N SER A 469 16.70 21.83 -23.60
CA SER A 469 17.41 22.12 -24.85
C SER A 469 18.70 21.30 -24.84
N GLN A 470 18.86 20.45 -25.85
CA GLN A 470 20.08 19.68 -26.09
C GLN A 470 21.29 20.60 -26.24
N PRO A 471 22.41 20.33 -25.58
CA PRO A 471 23.72 20.69 -26.09
C PRO A 471 24.31 19.48 -26.81
N GLU A 472 24.71 19.68 -28.07
CA GLU A 472 25.63 18.79 -28.79
C GLU A 472 26.83 18.44 -27.89
N GLN A 473 26.97 17.16 -27.56
CA GLN A 473 28.19 16.67 -26.93
C GLN A 473 29.28 16.46 -27.98
N PRO A 474 30.53 16.81 -27.69
CA PRO A 474 31.66 16.53 -28.57
C PRO A 474 31.87 15.01 -28.67
N GLN A 475 32.00 14.52 -29.90
CA GLN A 475 32.29 13.11 -30.23
C GLN A 475 33.46 12.56 -29.38
N ARG A 476 33.13 11.79 -28.34
CA ARG A 476 34.09 10.95 -27.63
C ARG A 476 34.33 9.68 -28.44
N LYS A 477 35.56 9.54 -28.96
CA LYS A 477 36.04 8.32 -29.61
C LYS A 477 35.83 7.11 -28.68
N PRO A 478 35.37 5.96 -29.19
CA PRO A 478 35.11 4.78 -28.37
C PRO A 478 36.42 4.20 -27.83
N ARG A 479 36.48 4.00 -26.50
CA ARG A 479 37.55 3.24 -25.86
C ARG A 479 37.38 1.76 -26.21
N ARG A 480 38.34 1.22 -26.98
CA ARG A 480 38.45 -0.20 -27.29
C ARG A 480 38.56 -1.04 -26.01
N THR A 481 37.76 -2.10 -25.92
CA THR A 481 37.83 -3.08 -24.83
C THR A 481 39.13 -3.87 -24.89
N LEU A 482 39.54 -4.49 -23.78
CA LEU A 482 40.79 -5.27 -23.68
C LEU A 482 40.86 -6.40 -24.73
N ILE A 483 39.71 -6.97 -25.10
CA ILE A 483 39.57 -8.00 -26.12
C ILE A 483 39.82 -7.44 -27.54
N GLN A 484 39.41 -6.20 -27.81
CA GLN A 484 39.71 -5.50 -29.08
C GLN A 484 41.18 -5.04 -29.20
N LYS A 485 41.93 -4.97 -28.09
CA LYS A 485 43.38 -4.71 -28.12
C LYS A 485 44.21 -5.97 -28.39
N ILE A 486 43.70 -7.14 -28.04
CA ILE A 486 44.37 -8.44 -28.26
C ILE A 486 44.19 -8.85 -29.73
N LEU A 487 42.99 -8.67 -30.30
CA LEU A 487 42.70 -9.03 -31.70
C LEU A 487 43.30 -8.09 -32.74
N SER A 488 43.89 -6.95 -32.36
CA SER A 488 44.56 -6.03 -33.30
C SER A 488 46.08 -6.21 -33.36
N ARG A 489 46.61 -7.28 -32.74
CA ARG A 489 48.05 -7.64 -32.71
C ARG A 489 48.32 -9.08 -33.15
N LEU A 490 47.28 -9.84 -33.50
CA LEU A 490 47.33 -11.01 -34.38
C LEU A 490 46.95 -10.53 -35.79
#